data_AF-A0A965JE76-F1
#
_entry.id   AF-A0A965JE76-F1
#
_cell.length_a   1.000
_cell.length_b   1.000
_cell.length_c   1.000
_cell.angle_alpha   90.00
_cell.angle_beta   90.00
_cell.angle_gamma   90.00
#
_symmetry.space_group_name_H-M   'P 1'
#
loop_
_entity.id
_entity.type
_entity.pdbx_description
1 polymer ?
#
loop_
_entity_poly.entity_id
_entity_poly.type
_entity_poly.pdbx_seq_one_letter_code
_entity_poly.pdbx_strand_id
1 'polypeptide(L)'
;MERLFYLDLSFEAWSQWVSEQNYPSYIAKQIFEWILKGVNDPQKFSNIPKALKEKLAESFRFELPKIDTRLKSRDESTKYVLKLWDDKLIEMVLMPSLDRVTLCIS
;
A
#
# COMPACT_ATOMS: atom_id res chain seq x y z
N MET A 1 0.16 14.42 -14.58
CA MET A 1 0.44 12.98 -14.65
C MET A 1 -0.13 12.35 -13.40
N GLU A 2 -0.95 11.33 -13.57
CA GLU A 2 -1.56 10.58 -12.47
C GLU A 2 -0.48 9.69 -11.83
N ARG A 3 -0.21 9.86 -10.53
CA ARG A 3 0.74 9.01 -9.81
C ARG A 3 0.11 7.64 -9.59
N LEU A 4 0.80 6.57 -10.00
CA LEU A 4 0.38 5.18 -9.78
C LEU A 4 0.43 4.82 -8.29
N PHE A 5 -0.39 3.86 -7.83
CA PHE A 5 -0.25 3.33 -6.49
C PHE A 5 0.91 2.33 -6.41
N TYR A 6 1.69 2.40 -5.34
CA TYR A 6 2.84 1.52 -5.14
C TYR A 6 2.47 0.02 -5.07
N LEU A 7 1.21 -0.29 -4.73
CA LEU A 7 0.68 -1.65 -4.66
C LEU A 7 0.18 -2.19 -6.01
N ASP A 8 0.05 -1.33 -7.04
CA ASP A 8 -0.39 -1.77 -8.37
C ASP A 8 0.75 -2.42 -9.16
N LEU A 9 2.00 -2.27 -8.71
CA LEU A 9 3.18 -2.77 -9.41
C LEU A 9 3.49 -4.21 -8.99
N SER A 10 3.64 -5.08 -9.98
CA SER A 10 4.26 -6.39 -9.79
C SER A 10 5.75 -6.26 -9.48
N PHE A 11 6.38 -7.36 -9.06
CA PHE A 11 7.82 -7.38 -8.82
C PHE A 11 8.63 -7.07 -10.08
N GLU A 12 8.15 -7.53 -11.25
CA GLU A 12 8.76 -7.27 -12.56
C GLU A 12 8.66 -5.78 -12.90
N ALA A 13 7.50 -5.16 -12.66
CA ALA A 13 7.30 -3.73 -12.87
C ALA A 13 8.22 -2.89 -11.96
N TRP A 14 8.39 -3.30 -10.69
CA TRP A 14 9.37 -2.69 -9.79
C TRP A 14 10.80 -2.83 -10.30
N SER A 15 11.17 -4.02 -10.79
CA SER A 15 12.50 -4.28 -11.34
C SER A 15 12.81 -3.40 -12.55
N GLN A 16 11.83 -3.23 -13.43
CA GLN A 16 11.93 -2.33 -14.58
C GLN A 16 12.09 -0.87 -14.13
N TRP A 17 11.20 -0.39 -13.25
CA TRP A 17 11.24 1.00 -12.79
C TRP A 17 12.57 1.35 -12.11
N VAL A 18 13.08 0.46 -11.24
CA VAL A 18 14.39 0.63 -10.58
C VAL A 18 15.53 0.72 -11.60
N SER A 19 15.49 -0.11 -12.65
CA SER A 19 16.50 -0.08 -13.71
C SER A 19 16.46 1.23 -14.51
N GLU A 20 15.27 1.76 -14.80
CA GLU A 20 15.09 3.06 -15.46
C GLU A 20 15.63 4.21 -14.60
N GLN A 21 15.66 4.04 -13.27
CA GLN A 21 16.30 4.99 -12.34
C GLN A 21 17.82 4.82 -12.22
N ASN A 22 18.44 3.92 -13.02
CA ASN A 22 19.86 3.57 -12.99
C ASN A 22 20.31 2.91 -11.67
N TYR A 23 19.44 2.14 -11.02
CA TYR A 23 19.79 1.35 -9.84
C TYR A 23 19.87 -0.15 -10.16
N PRO A 24 20.70 -0.92 -9.43
CA PRO A 24 20.80 -2.36 -9.60
C PRO A 24 19.49 -3.09 -9.28
N SER A 25 19.24 -4.21 -9.97
CA SER A 25 18.00 -5.00 -9.83
C SER A 25 17.71 -5.48 -8.40
N TYR A 26 18.72 -5.71 -7.56
CA TYR A 26 18.51 -6.13 -6.17
C TYR A 26 17.79 -5.07 -5.32
N ILE A 27 17.84 -3.79 -5.72
CA ILE A 27 17.11 -2.70 -5.03
C ILE A 27 15.60 -2.90 -5.16
N ALA A 28 15.12 -3.44 -6.28
CA ALA A 28 13.70 -3.76 -6.45
C ALA A 28 13.24 -4.81 -5.43
N LYS A 29 14.08 -5.82 -5.15
CA LYS A 29 13.82 -6.80 -4.08
C LYS A 29 13.71 -6.14 -2.72
N GLN A 30 14.60 -5.20 -2.39
CA GLN A 30 14.55 -4.48 -1.12
C GLN A 30 13.26 -3.64 -1.00
N ILE A 31 12.86 -2.92 -2.05
CA ILE A 31 11.60 -2.18 -2.09
C ILE A 31 10.42 -3.13 -1.85
N PHE A 32 10.38 -4.24 -2.58
CA PHE A 32 9.30 -5.23 -2.48
C PHE A 32 9.21 -5.85 -1.08
N GLU A 33 10.35 -6.15 -0.45
CA GLU A 33 10.39 -6.63 0.94
C GLU A 33 9.80 -5.63 1.94
N TRP A 34 10.02 -4.32 1.75
CA TRP A 34 9.40 -3.30 2.60
C TRP A 34 7.88 -3.21 2.41
N ILE A 35 7.44 -3.32 1.15
CA ILE A 35 6.02 -3.34 0.80
C ILE A 35 5.33 -4.54 1.45
N LEU A 36 5.93 -5.74 1.37
CA LEU A 36 5.41 -6.95 2.00
C LEU A 36 5.39 -6.88 3.53
N LYS A 37 6.30 -6.11 4.14
CA LYS A 37 6.27 -5.80 5.59
C LYS A 37 5.15 -4.81 5.97
N GLY A 38 4.38 -4.33 5.01
CA GLY A 38 3.29 -3.37 5.23
C GLY A 38 3.78 -1.93 5.48
N VAL A 39 5.02 -1.59 5.12
CA VAL A 39 5.54 -0.23 5.29
C VAL A 39 5.17 0.61 4.07
N ASN A 40 4.34 1.61 4.30
CA ASN A 40 3.80 2.53 3.29
C ASN A 40 4.46 3.93 3.35
N ASP A 41 5.70 4.01 3.84
CA ASP A 41 6.46 5.25 3.87
C ASP A 41 7.85 4.98 3.31
N PRO A 42 8.15 5.42 2.07
CA PRO A 42 9.44 5.15 1.43
C PRO A 42 10.61 5.77 2.20
N GLN A 43 10.38 6.80 3.03
CA GLN A 43 11.43 7.39 3.86
C GLN A 43 11.96 6.38 4.89
N LYS A 44 11.12 5.43 5.32
CA LYS A 44 11.48 4.37 6.28
C LYS A 44 12.27 3.22 5.67
N PHE A 45 12.46 3.18 4.34
CA PHE A 45 13.17 2.07 3.69
C PHE A 45 14.67 2.19 3.92
N SER A 46 15.17 1.75 5.08
CA SER A 46 16.51 2.11 5.60
C SER A 46 17.68 1.71 4.69
N ASN A 47 17.51 0.68 3.86
CA ASN A 47 18.51 0.17 2.91
C ASN A 47 18.36 0.72 1.48
N ILE A 48 17.47 1.68 1.25
CA ILE A 48 17.28 2.33 -0.06
C ILE A 48 18.02 3.69 -0.07
N PRO A 49 18.76 4.04 -1.13
CA PRO A 49 19.44 5.33 -1.22
C PRO A 49 18.47 6.52 -1.10
N LYS A 50 18.89 7.59 -0.40
CA LYS A 50 18.04 8.76 -0.13
C LYS A 50 17.40 9.35 -1.40
N ALA A 51 18.19 9.57 -2.44
CA ALA A 51 17.69 10.09 -3.72
C ALA A 51 16.62 9.19 -4.36
N LEU A 52 16.71 7.86 -4.17
CA LEU A 52 15.70 6.94 -4.68
C LEU A 52 14.42 6.97 -3.82
N LYS A 53 14.52 7.19 -2.51
CA LYS A 53 13.34 7.39 -1.63
C LYS A 53 12.54 8.63 -2.03
N GLU A 54 13.24 9.71 -2.37
CA GLU A 54 12.63 10.95 -2.87
C GLU A 54 11.90 10.69 -4.20
N LYS A 55 12.58 10.06 -5.16
CA LYS A 55 11.96 9.64 -6.43
C LYS A 55 10.75 8.72 -6.24
N LEU A 56 10.80 7.79 -5.29
CA LEU A 56 9.66 6.92 -4.95
C LEU A 56 8.45 7.74 -4.50
N ALA A 57 8.66 8.69 -3.58
CA ALA A 57 7.59 9.55 -3.06
C ALA A 57 7.02 10.50 -4.13
N GLU A 58 7.83 10.91 -5.10
CA GLU A 58 7.40 11.73 -6.23
C GLU A 58 6.65 10.91 -7.30
N SER A 59 7.05 9.66 -7.53
CA SER A 59 6.54 8.84 -8.65
C SER A 59 5.27 8.07 -8.28
N PHE A 60 5.13 7.68 -7.01
CA PHE A 60 4.04 6.81 -6.56
C PHE A 60 3.24 7.42 -5.42
N ARG A 61 1.98 7.00 -5.32
CA ARG A 61 1.15 7.21 -4.14
C ARG A 61 1.41 6.10 -3.15
N PHE A 62 1.81 6.46 -1.94
CA PHE A 62 1.99 5.55 -0.81
C PHE A 62 0.89 5.70 0.24
N GLU A 63 0.03 6.70 0.08
CA GLU A 63 -1.09 6.97 0.95
C GLU A 63 -2.16 5.87 0.82
N LEU A 64 -2.44 5.18 1.92
CA LEU A 64 -3.55 4.24 1.99
C LEU A 64 -4.89 4.98 2.08
N PRO A 65 -6.01 4.33 1.69
CA PRO A 65 -7.35 4.85 1.93
C PRO A 65 -7.54 5.26 3.39
N LYS A 66 -8.20 6.40 3.61
CA LYS A 66 -8.48 6.90 4.96
C LYS A 66 -9.77 6.28 5.47
N ILE A 67 -9.84 5.99 6.77
CA ILE A 67 -11.10 5.59 7.40
C ILE A 67 -11.97 6.85 7.50
N ASP A 68 -13.08 6.86 6.76
CA ASP A 68 -14.10 7.89 6.87
C ASP A 68 -15.04 7.59 8.03
N THR A 69 -15.58 6.36 8.05
CA THR A 69 -16.52 5.91 9.07
C THR A 69 -16.16 4.49 9.53
N ARG A 70 -16.29 4.24 10.85
CA ARG A 70 -16.14 2.91 11.45
C ARG A 70 -17.40 2.55 12.22
N LEU A 71 -18.02 1.43 11.87
CA LEU A 71 -19.25 0.92 12.50
C LEU A 71 -18.97 -0.46 13.09
N LYS A 72 -19.17 -0.61 14.40
CA LYS A 72 -19.01 -1.88 15.09
C LYS A 72 -20.38 -2.48 15.40
N SER A 73 -20.58 -3.73 15.01
CA SER A 73 -21.79 -4.51 15.27
C SER A 73 -21.71 -5.24 16.62
N ARG A 74 -22.85 -5.76 17.09
CA ARG A 74 -22.96 -6.54 18.34
C ARG A 74 -22.29 -7.92 18.25
N ASP A 75 -22.19 -8.47 17.04
CA ASP A 75 -21.52 -9.74 16.73
C ASP A 75 -20.00 -9.57 16.51
N GLU A 76 -19.44 -8.43 16.93
CA GLU A 76 -18.03 -8.03 16.76
C GLU A 76 -17.59 -7.75 15.31
N SER A 77 -18.46 -7.95 14.31
CA SER A 77 -18.20 -7.50 12.94
C SER A 77 -17.96 -5.99 12.89
N THR A 78 -16.96 -5.56 12.13
CA THR A 78 -16.64 -4.13 11.95
C THR A 78 -16.69 -3.75 10.47
N LYS A 79 -17.57 -2.81 10.13
CA LYS A 79 -17.61 -2.17 8.80
C LYS A 79 -16.76 -0.91 8.81
N TYR A 80 -15.92 -0.78 7.79
CA TYR A 80 -15.14 0.40 7.48
C TYR A 80 -15.65 1.00 6.18
N VAL A 81 -15.99 2.28 6.20
CA VAL A 81 -16.13 3.10 4.99
C VAL A 81 -14.78 3.77 4.79
N LEU A 82 -14.15 3.48 3.65
CA LEU A 82 -12.84 3.98 3.31
C LEU A 82 -12.96 5.05 2.23
N LYS A 83 -12.32 6.19 2.44
CA LYS A 83 -12.22 7.28 1.48
C LYS A 83 -10.95 7.13 0.67
N LEU A 84 -11.13 6.99 -0.64
CA LEU A 84 -10.07 6.89 -1.63
C LEU A 84 -9.49 8.28 -1.93
N TRP A 85 -8.40 8.28 -2.70
CA TRP A 85 -7.68 9.48 -3.13
C TRP A 85 -8.49 10.39 -4.05
N ASP A 86 -9.49 9.85 -4.75
CA ASP A 86 -10.40 10.56 -5.64
C ASP A 86 -11.73 10.93 -4.94
N ASP A 87 -11.71 10.95 -3.61
CA ASP A 87 -12.85 11.23 -2.73
C ASP A 87 -14.01 10.22 -2.80
N LYS A 88 -13.89 9.15 -3.60
CA LYS A 88 -14.88 8.06 -3.61
C LYS A 88 -14.82 7.23 -2.33
N LEU A 89 -15.94 6.62 -2.00
CA LEU A 89 -16.08 5.75 -0.83
C LEU A 89 -16.21 4.30 -1.27
N ILE A 90 -15.48 3.41 -0.59
CA ILE A 90 -15.63 1.97 -0.69
C ILE A 90 -15.89 1.38 0.69
N GLU A 91 -16.35 0.14 0.72
CA GLU A 91 -16.66 -0.55 1.96
C GLU A 91 -15.79 -1.79 2.15
N MET A 92 -15.41 -2.02 3.41
CA MET A 92 -14.71 -3.22 3.84
C MET A 92 -15.33 -3.71 5.15
N VAL A 93 -15.59 -5.01 5.26
CA VAL A 93 -16.18 -5.61 6.48
C VAL A 93 -15.25 -6.68 7.03
N LEU A 94 -14.81 -6.49 8.27
CA LEU A 94 -14.04 -7.45 9.05
C LEU A 94 -14.99 -8.26 9.93
N MET A 95 -15.07 -9.56 9.72
CA MET A 95 -15.97 -10.48 10.43
C MET A 95 -15.12 -11.51 11.19
N PRO A 96 -14.80 -11.26 12.47
CA PRO A 96 -14.10 -12.24 13.29
C PRO A 96 -15.03 -13.40 13.67
N SER A 97 -14.47 -14.60 13.77
CA SER A 97 -15.12 -15.81 14.28
C SER A 97 -14.09 -16.60 15.11
N LEU A 98 -14.48 -17.74 15.70
CA LEU A 98 -13.65 -18.45 16.69
C LEU A 98 -12.22 -18.75 16.23
N ASP A 99 -12.07 -19.24 14.99
CA ASP A 99 -10.80 -19.75 14.45
C ASP A 99 -10.30 -18.99 13.22
N ARG A 100 -11.09 -18.04 12.70
CA ARG A 100 -10.76 -17.28 11.49
C ARG A 100 -11.31 -15.87 11.51
N VAL A 101 -10.72 -15.04 10.66
CA VAL A 101 -11.24 -13.70 10.35
C VAL A 101 -11.53 -13.64 8.86
N THR A 102 -12.76 -13.29 8.50
CA THR A 102 -13.16 -13.08 7.11
C THR A 102 -13.14 -11.58 6.80
N LEU A 103 -12.53 -11.21 5.67
CA LEU A 103 -12.49 -9.84 5.18
C LEU A 103 -13.26 -9.76 3.86
N CYS A 104 -14.33 -8.97 3.83
CA CYS A 104 -15.03 -8.61 2.60
C CYS A 104 -14.50 -7.25 2.12
N ILE A 105 -14.15 -7.16 0.84
CA ILE A 105 -13.58 -5.98 0.18
C ILE A 105 -14.42 -5.71 -1.07
N SER A 106 -14.71 -4.44 -1.34
CA SER A 106 -15.38 -3.98 -2.57
C SER A 106 -14.48 -4.11 -3.80
#